data_AF-A0A0G1MWS3-F1
#
_entry.id   AF-A0A0G1MWS3-F1
#
_cell.length_a   1.000
_cell.length_b   1.000
_cell.length_c   1.000
_cell.angle_alpha   90.00
_cell.angle_beta   90.00
_cell.angle_gamma   90.00
#
_symmetry.space_group_name_H-M   'P 1'
#
loop_
_entity.id
_entity.type
_entity.pdbx_description
1 polymer ?
#
loop_
_entity_poly.entity_id
_entity_poly.type
_entity_poly.pdbx_seq_one_letter_code
_entity_poly.pdbx_strand_id
1 'polypeptide(L)'
;MTDTAERAIGEAESWLVSAKDKLGMAENDEAAAIVCCSLAIHAIIRANDAISLKFLRVKATRHDDAPAIFSKLLQQGKLGSENRRFIRLLQKAMSDKSGADYGKKAFHYSEAKKYVEDAEEFVAAVKSLVK
;
A
#
# COMPACT_ATOMS: atom_id res chain seq x y z
N MET A 1 -13.17 -13.29 13.41
CA MET A 1 -12.18 -12.40 14.08
C MET A 1 -12.33 -11.01 13.49
N THR A 2 -12.39 -9.98 14.35
CA THR A 2 -12.53 -8.58 13.91
C THR A 2 -11.18 -8.06 13.42
N ASP A 3 -11.16 -7.36 12.29
CA ASP A 3 -9.96 -6.74 11.73
C ASP A 3 -9.57 -5.51 12.58
N THR A 4 -8.32 -5.45 13.06
CA THR A 4 -7.82 -4.33 13.89
C THR A 4 -6.71 -3.57 13.20
N ALA A 5 -6.39 -2.37 13.68
CA ALA A 5 -5.30 -1.56 13.14
C ALA A 5 -3.94 -2.28 13.29
N GLU A 6 -3.70 -2.92 14.42
CA GLU A 6 -2.46 -3.68 14.71
C GLU A 6 -2.32 -4.89 13.79
N ARG A 7 -3.42 -5.60 13.53
CA ARG A 7 -3.43 -6.74 12.60
C ARG A 7 -3.17 -6.27 11.18
N ALA A 8 -3.80 -5.17 10.76
CA ALA A 8 -3.66 -4.62 9.42
C ALA A 8 -2.24 -4.12 9.14
N ILE A 9 -1.59 -3.44 10.11
CA ILE A 9 -0.21 -3.01 9.92
C ILE A 9 0.76 -4.21 9.90
N GLY A 10 0.53 -5.24 10.72
CA GLY A 10 1.34 -6.46 10.68
C GLY A 10 1.23 -7.24 9.36
N GLU A 11 0.03 -7.28 8.77
CA GLU A 11 -0.16 -7.83 7.41
C GLU A 11 0.54 -6.96 6.36
N ALA A 12 0.46 -5.62 6.46
CA ALA A 12 1.15 -4.72 5.54
C ALA A 12 2.66 -4.95 5.54
N GLU A 13 3.26 -5.13 6.72
CA GLU A 13 4.68 -5.45 6.85
C GLU A 13 5.03 -6.80 6.21
N SER A 14 4.17 -7.81 6.40
CA SER A 14 4.37 -9.14 5.81
C SER A 14 4.32 -9.08 4.27
N TRP A 15 3.35 -8.34 3.71
CA TRP A 15 3.29 -8.09 2.26
C TRP A 15 4.53 -7.36 1.74
N LEU A 16 5.02 -6.35 2.48
CA LEU A 16 6.22 -5.61 2.09
C LEU A 16 7.47 -6.50 2.12
N VAL A 17 7.62 -7.38 3.11
CA VAL A 17 8.73 -8.35 3.16
C VAL A 17 8.68 -9.25 1.93
N SER A 18 7.53 -9.83 1.60
CA SER A 18 7.40 -10.64 0.39
C SER A 18 7.68 -9.86 -0.90
N ALA A 19 7.27 -8.59 -0.97
CA ALA A 19 7.58 -7.74 -2.12
C ALA A 19 9.09 -7.52 -2.29
N LYS A 20 9.80 -7.27 -1.19
CA LYS A 20 11.27 -7.11 -1.17
C LYS A 20 11.99 -8.39 -1.58
N ASP A 21 11.55 -9.54 -1.10
CA ASP A 21 12.10 -10.84 -1.49
C ASP A 21 11.92 -11.08 -3.00
N LYS A 22 10.73 -10.72 -3.53
CA LYS A 22 10.43 -10.89 -4.94
C LYS A 22 11.18 -9.92 -5.86
N LEU A 23 11.53 -8.73 -5.37
CA LEU A 23 12.25 -7.72 -6.14
C LEU A 23 13.61 -8.22 -6.65
N GLY A 24 14.30 -9.08 -5.89
CA GLY A 24 15.57 -9.67 -6.33
C GLY A 24 15.46 -10.54 -7.59
N MET A 25 14.27 -11.12 -7.85
CA MET A 25 13.99 -11.89 -9.07
C MET A 25 13.53 -11.00 -10.22
N ALA A 26 12.92 -9.85 -9.92
CA ALA A 26 12.27 -8.97 -10.88
C ALA A 26 13.24 -8.29 -11.87
N GLU A 27 14.55 -8.28 -11.60
CA GLU A 27 15.55 -7.70 -12.50
C GLU A 27 15.61 -8.43 -13.85
N ASN A 28 15.35 -9.74 -13.86
CA ASN A 28 15.47 -10.59 -15.04
C ASN A 28 14.16 -11.33 -15.40
N ASP A 29 13.08 -11.10 -14.66
CA ASP A 29 11.81 -11.80 -14.81
C ASP A 29 10.64 -10.81 -14.69
N GLU A 30 9.98 -10.51 -15.81
CA GLU A 30 8.81 -9.62 -15.85
C GLU A 30 7.63 -10.16 -15.04
N ALA A 31 7.43 -11.48 -15.00
CA ALA A 31 6.37 -12.06 -14.18
C ALA A 31 6.69 -11.84 -12.70
N ALA A 32 7.97 -11.93 -12.31
CA ALA A 32 8.40 -11.57 -10.97
C ALA A 32 8.21 -10.07 -10.66
N ALA A 33 8.44 -9.17 -11.63
CA ALA A 33 8.16 -7.75 -11.48
C ALA A 33 6.67 -7.46 -11.25
N ILE A 34 5.78 -8.12 -11.98
CA ILE A 34 4.32 -8.02 -11.79
C ILE A 34 3.92 -8.48 -10.38
N VAL A 35 4.41 -9.64 -9.95
CA VAL A 35 4.13 -10.16 -8.60
C VAL A 35 4.68 -9.22 -7.53
N CYS A 36 5.89 -8.69 -7.70
CA CYS A 36 6.48 -7.70 -6.78
C CYS A 36 5.60 -6.45 -6.65
N CYS A 37 5.13 -5.89 -7.77
CA CYS A 37 4.20 -4.76 -7.77
C CYS A 37 2.90 -5.08 -7.04
N SER A 38 2.29 -6.25 -7.31
CA SER A 38 1.06 -6.67 -6.63
C SER A 38 1.25 -6.75 -5.10
N LEU A 39 2.34 -7.39 -4.64
CA LEU A 39 2.67 -7.51 -3.22
C LEU A 39 2.87 -6.13 -2.56
N ALA A 40 3.60 -5.22 -3.22
CA ALA A 40 3.81 -3.85 -2.72
C ALA A 40 2.50 -3.04 -2.66
N ILE A 41 1.62 -3.16 -3.66
CA ILE A 41 0.30 -2.53 -3.66
C ILE A 41 -0.56 -3.06 -2.51
N HIS A 42 -0.52 -4.37 -2.24
CA HIS A 42 -1.21 -4.98 -1.11
C HIS A 42 -0.68 -4.47 0.25
N ALA A 43 0.63 -4.27 0.38
CA ALA A 43 1.21 -3.63 1.56
C ALA A 43 0.65 -2.21 1.77
N ILE A 44 0.60 -1.40 0.71
CA ILE A 44 0.05 -0.04 0.74
C ILE A 44 -1.43 -0.04 1.18
N ILE A 45 -2.24 -0.95 0.63
CA ILE A 45 -3.66 -1.08 0.98
C ILE A 45 -3.83 -1.41 2.47
N ARG A 46 -3.09 -2.41 2.98
CA ARG A 46 -3.21 -2.83 4.37
C ARG A 46 -2.70 -1.78 5.35
N ALA A 47 -1.67 -1.02 4.98
CA ALA A 47 -1.25 0.15 5.74
C ALA A 47 -2.35 1.22 5.78
N ASN A 48 -3.01 1.51 4.64
CA ASN A 48 -4.14 2.43 4.62
C ASN A 48 -5.31 1.94 5.50
N ASP A 49 -5.61 0.64 5.47
CA ASP A 49 -6.63 0.07 6.34
C ASP A 49 -6.27 0.23 7.82
N ALA A 50 -5.00 0.01 8.19
CA ALA A 50 -4.55 0.16 9.58
C ALA A 50 -4.81 1.57 10.12
N ILE A 51 -4.43 2.59 9.35
CA ILE A 51 -4.60 3.98 9.79
C ILE A 51 -6.08 4.41 9.80
N SER A 52 -6.86 3.91 8.84
CA SER A 52 -8.30 4.17 8.77
C SER A 52 -9.05 3.51 9.93
N LEU A 53 -8.69 2.28 10.29
CA LEU A 53 -9.24 1.57 11.44
C LEU A 53 -8.89 2.27 12.76
N LYS A 54 -7.64 2.75 12.90
CA LYS A 54 -7.18 3.47 14.10
C LYS A 54 -7.99 4.74 14.35
N PHE A 55 -8.13 5.59 13.33
CA PHE A 55 -8.65 6.95 13.52
C PHE A 55 -10.12 7.13 13.15
N LEU A 56 -10.65 6.31 12.24
CA LEU A 56 -12.03 6.42 11.74
C LEU A 56 -12.89 5.19 12.05
N ARG A 57 -12.30 4.10 12.55
CA ARG A 57 -12.97 2.81 12.79
C ARG A 57 -13.68 2.25 11.55
N VAL A 58 -13.18 2.59 10.37
CA VAL A 58 -13.65 2.08 9.08
C VAL A 58 -12.46 1.59 8.27
N LYS A 59 -12.73 0.68 7.34
CA LYS A 59 -11.78 0.27 6.30
C LYS A 59 -12.43 0.40 4.94
N ALA A 60 -11.60 0.47 3.89
CA ALA A 60 -12.10 0.49 2.53
C ALA A 60 -12.85 -0.82 2.25
N THR A 61 -14.13 -0.77 1.86
CA THR A 61 -14.86 -1.95 1.39
C THR A 61 -14.56 -2.24 -0.07
N ARG A 62 -14.26 -1.19 -0.84
CA ARG A 62 -13.68 -1.25 -2.18
C ARG A 62 -12.30 -0.63 -2.12
N HIS A 63 -11.30 -1.27 -2.72
CA HIS A 63 -9.93 -0.75 -2.71
C HIS A 63 -9.85 0.68 -3.27
N ASP A 64 -10.63 1.00 -4.31
CA ASP A 64 -10.71 2.32 -4.92
C ASP A 64 -11.10 3.46 -3.95
N ASP A 65 -11.70 3.14 -2.80
CA ASP A 65 -12.06 4.12 -1.77
C ASP A 65 -10.87 4.57 -0.92
N ALA A 66 -9.74 3.85 -0.97
CA ALA A 66 -8.57 4.12 -0.14
C ALA A 66 -8.06 5.58 -0.22
N PRO A 67 -7.89 6.21 -1.40
CA PRO A 67 -7.47 7.61 -1.48
C PRO A 67 -8.46 8.58 -0.86
N ALA A 68 -9.77 8.30 -0.97
CA ALA A 68 -10.82 9.15 -0.41
C ALA A 68 -10.84 9.06 1.13
N ILE A 69 -10.71 7.85 1.68
CA ILE A 69 -10.61 7.63 3.12
C ILE A 69 -9.35 8.31 3.69
N PHE A 70 -8.22 8.18 3.00
CA PHE A 70 -6.99 8.86 3.40
C PHE A 70 -7.12 10.39 3.37
N SER A 71 -7.79 10.92 2.34
CA SER A 71 -8.07 12.36 2.26
C SER A 71 -8.95 12.85 3.42
N LYS A 72 -9.92 12.03 3.85
CA LYS A 72 -10.75 12.33 5.02
C LYS A 72 -9.93 12.39 6.31
N LEU A 73 -8.94 11.50 6.50
CA LEU A 73 -8.03 11.55 7.64
C LEU A 73 -7.26 12.87 7.70
N LEU A 74 -6.73 13.34 6.55
CA LEU A 74 -6.05 14.63 6.44
C LEU A 74 -6.98 15.81 6.71
N GLN A 75 -8.20 15.81 6.18
CA GLN A 75 -9.19 16.87 6.38
C GLN A 75 -9.62 16.99 7.83
N GLN A 76 -9.70 15.87 8.55
CA GLN A 76 -10.05 15.83 9.98
C GLN A 76 -8.84 16.10 10.90
N GLY A 77 -7.68 16.46 10.35
CA GLY A 77 -6.47 16.73 11.13
C GLY A 77 -5.93 15.50 11.87
N LYS A 78 -6.30 14.29 11.45
CA LYS A 78 -5.79 13.04 12.04
C LYS A 78 -4.37 12.72 11.58
N LEU A 79 -3.96 13.31 10.47
CA LEU A 79 -2.64 13.19 9.86
C LEU A 79 -2.06 14.58 9.61
N GLY A 80 -0.75 14.73 9.79
CA GLY A 80 -0.04 15.96 9.44
C GLY A 80 0.01 16.17 7.91
N SER A 81 0.19 17.44 7.50
CA SER A 81 0.19 17.84 6.08
C SER A 81 1.29 17.20 5.25
N GLU A 82 2.39 16.79 5.87
CA GLU A 82 3.49 16.06 5.25
C GLU A 82 3.05 14.74 4.60
N ASN A 83 1.95 14.15 5.08
CA ASN A 83 1.38 12.91 4.57
C ASN A 83 0.55 13.12 3.28
N ARG A 84 0.24 14.36 2.88
CA ARG A 84 -0.52 14.64 1.64
C ARG A 84 0.15 14.04 0.40
N ARG A 85 1.47 13.87 0.41
CA ARG A 85 2.22 13.27 -0.70
C ARG A 85 1.75 11.86 -1.04
N PHE A 86 1.25 11.09 -0.06
CA PHE A 86 0.79 9.71 -0.25
C PHE A 86 -0.56 9.60 -0.98
N ILE A 87 -1.30 10.69 -1.17
CA ILE A 87 -2.56 10.65 -1.95
C ILE A 87 -2.28 10.16 -3.37
N ARG A 88 -1.23 10.68 -4.02
CA ARG A 88 -0.85 10.28 -5.39
C ARG A 88 -0.40 8.82 -5.44
N LEU A 89 0.31 8.36 -4.41
CA LEU A 89 0.70 6.95 -4.27
C LEU A 89 -0.54 6.05 -4.22
N LEU A 90 -1.51 6.36 -3.34
CA LEU A 90 -2.73 5.58 -3.21
C LEU A 90 -3.54 5.55 -4.51
N GLN A 91 -3.69 6.70 -5.18
CA GLN A 91 -4.37 6.78 -6.47
C GLN A 91 -3.70 5.89 -7.52
N LYS A 92 -2.36 5.98 -7.65
CA LYS A 92 -1.59 5.16 -8.57
C LYS A 92 -1.74 3.67 -8.22
N ALA A 93 -1.59 3.30 -6.96
CA ALA A 93 -1.70 1.93 -6.48
C ALA A 93 -3.09 1.33 -6.79
N MET A 94 -4.18 2.08 -6.63
CA MET A 94 -5.52 1.57 -6.92
C MET A 94 -5.74 1.40 -8.43
N SER A 95 -5.27 2.37 -9.23
CA SER A 95 -5.31 2.26 -10.69
C SER A 95 -4.55 1.04 -11.21
N ASP A 96 -3.38 0.77 -10.62
CA ASP A 96 -2.46 -0.27 -11.09
C ASP A 96 -2.80 -1.67 -10.51
N LYS A 97 -3.56 -1.75 -9.41
CA LYS A 97 -3.89 -3.00 -8.70
C LYS A 97 -4.48 -4.06 -9.62
N SER A 98 -5.54 -3.71 -10.37
CA SER A 98 -6.20 -4.67 -11.26
C SER A 98 -5.28 -5.12 -12.41
N GLY A 99 -4.40 -4.23 -12.88
CA GLY A 99 -3.38 -4.56 -13.86
C GLY A 99 -2.35 -5.57 -13.32
N ALA A 100 -1.92 -5.38 -12.08
CA ALA A 100 -0.95 -6.25 -11.40
C ALA A 100 -1.55 -7.61 -11.04
N ASP A 101 -2.77 -7.65 -10.50
CA ASP A 101 -3.38 -8.88 -9.99
C ASP A 101 -3.88 -9.82 -11.11
N TYR A 102 -4.28 -9.24 -12.24
CA TYR A 102 -4.83 -10.01 -13.37
C TYR A 102 -3.89 -10.07 -14.58
N GLY A 103 -2.63 -9.63 -14.43
CA GLY A 103 -1.63 -9.65 -15.50
C GLY A 103 -1.99 -8.79 -16.72
N LYS A 104 -2.86 -7.80 -16.55
CA LYS A 104 -3.33 -6.92 -17.64
C LYS A 104 -2.43 -5.72 -17.89
N LYS A 105 -1.42 -5.52 -17.04
CA LYS A 105 -0.42 -4.46 -17.15
C LYS A 105 0.98 -5.08 -17.05
N ALA A 106 1.84 -4.73 -18.00
CA ALA A 106 3.26 -5.03 -17.89
C ALA A 106 3.88 -4.11 -16.82
N PHE A 107 4.72 -4.68 -15.98
CA PHE A 107 5.53 -3.94 -15.03
C PHE A 107 6.99 -4.31 -15.24
N HIS A 108 7.85 -3.31 -15.26
CA HIS A 108 9.30 -3.54 -15.34
C HIS A 108 9.94 -3.45 -13.96
N TYR A 109 11.18 -3.94 -13.86
CA TYR A 109 11.98 -3.88 -12.63
C TYR A 109 12.00 -2.49 -11.98
N SER A 110 12.16 -1.42 -12.77
CA SER A 110 12.17 -0.05 -12.25
C SER A 110 10.86 0.35 -11.57
N GLU A 111 9.72 -0.11 -12.10
CA GLU A 111 8.41 0.13 -11.48
C GLU A 111 8.23 -0.69 -10.22
N ALA A 112 8.62 -1.96 -10.25
CA ALA A 112 8.60 -2.85 -9.07
C ALA A 112 9.44 -2.28 -7.94
N LYS A 113 10.67 -1.86 -8.24
CA LYS A 113 11.57 -1.20 -7.30
C LYS A 113 10.92 0.06 -6.71
N LYS A 114 10.36 0.92 -7.56
CA LYS A 114 9.71 2.15 -7.10
C LYS A 114 8.53 1.86 -6.18
N TYR A 115 7.71 0.86 -6.51
CA TYR A 115 6.61 0.44 -5.65
C TYR A 115 7.07 -0.08 -4.29
N VAL A 116 8.16 -0.85 -4.23
CA VAL A 116 8.74 -1.33 -2.97
C VAL A 116 9.23 -0.16 -2.12
N GLU A 117 9.93 0.82 -2.71
CA GLU A 117 10.40 2.02 -2.02
C GLU A 117 9.24 2.86 -1.48
N ASP A 118 8.20 3.08 -2.31
CA ASP A 118 7.01 3.84 -1.92
C ASP A 118 6.21 3.12 -0.83
N ALA A 119 6.09 1.78 -0.92
CA ALA A 119 5.44 0.96 0.09
C ALA A 119 6.22 0.98 1.41
N GLU A 120 7.54 0.92 1.36
CA GLU A 120 8.39 1.03 2.55
C GLU A 120 8.21 2.36 3.27
N GLU A 121 8.25 3.47 2.53
CA GLU A 121 8.05 4.80 3.10
C GLU A 121 6.65 4.93 3.73
N PHE A 122 5.61 4.48 3.02
CA PHE A 122 4.24 4.59 3.48
C PHE A 122 3.93 3.68 4.67
N VAL A 123 4.38 2.42 4.64
CA VAL A 123 4.22 1.47 5.75
C VAL A 123 4.94 1.99 6.99
N ALA A 124 6.16 2.52 6.86
CA ALA A 124 6.88 3.11 7.98
C ALA A 124 6.16 4.32 8.58
N ALA A 125 5.64 5.22 7.74
CA ALA A 125 4.87 6.38 8.17
C ALA A 125 3.57 5.97 8.88
N VAL A 126 2.84 4.98 8.36
CA VAL A 126 1.64 4.47 9.03
C VAL A 126 1.98 3.79 10.36
N LYS A 127 3.05 2.98 10.39
CA LYS A 127 3.46 2.24 11.58
C LYS A 127 3.78 3.17 12.75
N SER A 128 4.38 4.34 12.51
CA SER A 128 4.65 5.33 13.56
C SER A 128 3.39 6.01 14.10
N LEU A 129 2.29 6.00 13.35
CA LEU A 129 1.01 6.61 13.73
C LEU A 129 0.03 5.63 14.39
N VAL A 130 0.18 4.33 14.09
CA VAL A 130 -0.71 3.28 14.61
C VAL A 130 -0.24 2.72 15.95
N LYS A 131 1.07 2.71 16.21
CA LYS A 131 1.66 2.33 17.52
C LYS A 131 1.32 3.38 18.59
#